data_AF-A0A0B8QRZ7-F1
#
_entry.id   AF-A0A0B8QRZ7-F1
#
_cell.length_a   1.000
_cell.length_b   1.000
_cell.length_c   1.000
_cell.angle_alpha   90.00
_cell.angle_beta   90.00
_cell.angle_gamma   90.00
#
_symmetry.space_group_name_H-M   'P 1'
#
loop_
_entity.id
_entity.type
_entity.pdbx_description
1 polymer ?
#
loop_
_entity_poly.entity_id
_entity_poly.type
_entity_poly.pdbx_seq_one_letter_code
_entity_poly.pdbx_strand_id
1 'polypeptide(L)' 'MVYFKYGKAFHDLRIQHGFSLSAFEELGIAKSTLSNFENGKSMLSFDRLDFALQKMNVSPLDYSLMINNGEQDN' A
#
# COMPACT_ATOMS: atom_id res chain seq x y z
N MET A 1 3.97 -0.43 -15.87
CA MET A 1 2.89 -1.25 -15.28
C MET A 1 1.95 -0.35 -14.51
N VAL A 2 0.64 -0.42 -14.77
CA VAL A 2 -0.37 0.47 -14.17
C VAL A 2 -0.34 0.44 -12.63
N TYR A 3 -0.04 -0.71 -12.03
CA TYR A 3 -0.08 -0.91 -10.58
C TYR A 3 1.22 -0.57 -9.84
N PHE A 4 2.30 -0.26 -10.56
CA PHE A 4 3.61 -0.02 -9.95
C PHE A 4 3.61 1.19 -9.01
N LYS A 5 2.86 2.25 -9.35
CA LYS A 5 2.74 3.46 -8.53
C LYS A 5 2.07 3.18 -7.17
N TYR A 6 1.02 2.35 -7.17
CA TYR A 6 0.33 1.93 -5.95
C TYR A 6 1.26 1.14 -5.03
N GLY A 7 1.86 0.07 -5.56
CA GLY A 7 2.81 -0.75 -4.81
C GLY A 7 3.96 0.07 -4.22
N LYS A 8 4.52 0.97 -5.03
CA LYS A 8 5.61 1.85 -4.58
C LYS A 8 5.18 2.80 -3.46
N ALA A 9 4.06 3.51 -3.63
CA ALA A 9 3.58 4.44 -2.61
C ALA A 9 3.30 3.72 -1.27
N PHE A 10 2.75 2.50 -1.34
CA PHE A 10 2.50 1.69 -0.16
C PHE A 10 3.80 1.25 0.51
N HIS A 11 4.79 0.83 -0.29
CA HIS A 11 6.12 0.47 0.21
C HIS A 11 6.77 1.63 0.97
N ASP A 12 6.76 2.83 0.37
CA ASP A 12 7.36 4.02 0.96
C ASP A 12 6.67 4.36 2.31
N LEU A 13 5.33 4.31 2.37
CA LEU A 13 4.57 4.46 3.61
C LEU A 13 4.94 3.40 4.65
N ARG A 14 5.00 2.14 4.26
CA ARG A 14 5.30 1.03 5.19
C ARG A 14 6.66 1.23 5.85
N ILE A 15 7.68 1.62 5.07
CA ILE A 15 9.03 1.87 5.57
C ILE A 15 9.07 3.13 6.44
N GLN A 16 8.39 4.21 6.04
CA GLN A 16 8.32 5.45 6.83
C GLN A 16 7.69 5.22 8.21
N HIS A 17 6.67 4.36 8.29
CA HIS A 17 6.02 4.00 9.55
C HIS A 17 6.71 2.85 10.31
N GLY A 18 7.82 2.31 9.79
CA GLY A 18 8.62 1.29 10.47
C GLY A 18 7.99 -0.11 10.50
N PHE A 19 7.01 -0.39 9.64
CA PHE A 19 6.36 -1.70 9.61
C PHE A 19 7.14 -2.70 8.76
N SER A 20 7.27 -3.93 9.26
CA SER A 20 7.77 -5.06 8.48
C SER A 20 6.65 -5.67 7.62
N LEU A 21 7.02 -6.52 6.65
CA LEU A 21 6.04 -7.28 5.88
C LEU A 21 5.19 -8.23 6.76
N SER A 22 5.76 -8.75 7.86
CA SER A 22 5.04 -9.61 8.81
C SER A 22 3.94 -8.88 9.58
N ALA A 23 4.02 -7.56 9.71
CA ALA A 23 3.01 -6.78 10.44
C ALA A 23 1.61 -6.89 9.82
N PHE A 24 1.51 -7.26 8.54
CA PHE A 24 0.24 -7.35 7.82
C PHE A 24 -0.31 -8.78 7.74
N GLU A 25 0.41 -9.77 8.30
CA GLU A 25 -0.06 -11.16 8.35
C GLU A 25 -1.32 -11.30 9.22
N GLU A 26 -1.44 -10.52 10.28
CA GLU A 26 -2.64 -10.46 11.13
C GLU A 26 -3.88 -9.93 10.38
N LEU A 27 -3.68 -9.19 9.30
CA LEU A 27 -4.74 -8.70 8.40
C LEU A 27 -5.07 -9.72 7.30
N GLY A 28 -4.51 -10.93 7.37
CA GLY A 28 -4.66 -11.97 6.36
C GLY A 28 -3.89 -11.70 5.06
N ILE A 29 -2.88 -10.81 5.10
CA ILE A 29 -2.02 -10.49 3.96
C ILE A 29 -0.69 -11.24 4.13
N ALA A 30 -0.49 -12.27 3.31
CA ALA A 30 0.79 -13.00 3.31
C ALA A 30 1.94 -12.08 2.88
N LYS A 31 3.14 -12.27 3.46
CA LYS A 31 4.37 -11.54 3.10
C LYS A 31 4.65 -11.54 1.60
N SER A 32 4.44 -12.67 0.94
CA SER A 32 4.63 -12.83 -0.51
C SER A 32 3.64 -11.99 -1.31
N THR A 33 2.37 -11.96 -0.90
CA THR A 33 1.33 -11.12 -1.50
C THR A 33 1.65 -9.64 -1.35
N LEU A 34 2.06 -9.22 -0.15
CA LEU A 34 2.42 -7.83 0.12
C LEU A 34 3.66 -7.42 -0.67
N SER A 35 4.69 -8.27 -0.71
CA SER A 35 5.89 -8.03 -1.51
C SER A 35 5.56 -7.95 -3.01
N ASN A 36 4.72 -8.84 -3.52
CA ASN A 36 4.27 -8.79 -4.92
C ASN A 36 3.48 -7.49 -5.21
N PHE A 37 2.66 -7.04 -4.29
CA PHE A 37 1.96 -5.77 -4.39
C PHE A 37 2.93 -4.59 -4.43
N GLU A 38 3.86 -4.51 -3.50
CA GLU A 38 4.87 -3.44 -3.43
C GLU A 38 5.75 -3.37 -4.69
N ASN A 39 6.01 -4.52 -5.31
CA ASN A 39 6.76 -4.62 -6.56
C ASN A 39 5.88 -4.45 -7.82
N GLY A 40 4.58 -4.13 -7.67
CA GLY A 40 3.65 -3.94 -8.78
C GLY A 40 3.30 -5.20 -9.57
N LYS A 41 3.58 -6.38 -9.02
CA LYS A 41 3.31 -7.70 -9.64
C LYS A 41 1.86 -8.16 -9.44
N SER A 42 1.19 -7.70 -8.39
CA SER A 42 -0.21 -8.01 -8.08
C SER A 42 -0.92 -6.81 -7.46
N MET A 43 -2.24 -6.81 -7.44
CA MET A 43 -3.05 -5.85 -6.68
C MET A 43 -3.54 -6.49 -5.39
N LEU A 44 -3.70 -5.70 -4.32
CA LEU A 44 -4.46 -6.12 -3.14
C LEU A 44 -5.96 -5.85 -3.38
N SER A 45 -6.83 -6.61 -2.73
CA SER A 45 -8.24 -6.21 -2.68
C SER A 45 -8.37 -4.89 -1.92
N PHE A 46 -9.39 -4.10 -2.28
CA PHE A 46 -9.64 -2.80 -1.64
C PHE A 46 -9.75 -2.94 -0.12
N ASP A 47 -10.49 -3.92 0.38
CA ASP A 47 -10.67 -4.14 1.82
C ASP A 47 -9.32 -4.38 2.54
N ARG A 48 -8.43 -5.17 1.94
CA ARG A 48 -7.10 -5.45 2.50
C ARG A 48 -6.20 -4.23 2.49
N LEU A 49 -6.29 -3.44 1.42
CA LEU A 49 -5.55 -2.20 1.31
C LEU A 49 -6.04 -1.18 2.35
N ASP A 50 -7.36 -1.02 2.52
CA ASP A 50 -7.95 -0.11 3.51
C ASP A 50 -7.53 -0.49 4.94
N PHE A 51 -7.63 -1.76 5.33
CA PHE A 51 -7.15 -2.21 6.65
C PHE A 51 -5.64 -2.00 6.84
N ALA A 52 -4.85 -2.22 5.78
CA ALA A 52 -3.41 -2.01 5.84
C ALA A 52 -3.04 -0.52 6.00
N LEU A 53 -3.75 0.38 5.32
CA LEU A 53 -3.60 1.83 5.47
C LEU A 53 -4.03 2.30 6.86
N GLN A 54 -5.17 1.82 7.36
CA GLN A 54 -5.64 2.10 8.72
C GLN A 54 -4.63 1.65 9.78
N LYS A 55 -4.00 0.48 9.60
CA LYS A 55 -2.93 0.00 10.49
C LYS A 55 -1.73 0.96 10.52
N MET A 56 -1.43 1.60 9.39
CA MET A 56 -0.39 2.63 9.30
C MET A 56 -0.88 4.03 9.73
N ASN A 57 -2.13 4.17 10.16
CA ASN A 57 -2.76 5.44 10.47
C ASN A 57 -2.74 6.42 9.27
N VAL A 58 -2.96 5.88 8.06
CA VAL A 58 -3.02 6.61 6.80
C VAL A 58 -4.43 6.49 6.22
N SER A 59 -5.01 7.59 5.74
CA SER A 59 -6.31 7.54 5.06
C SER A 59 -6.16 7.11 3.59
N PRO A 60 -7.17 6.47 2.99
CA PRO A 60 -7.17 6.18 1.54
C PRO A 60 -6.99 7.44 0.68
N LEU A 61 -7.46 8.59 1.16
CA LEU A 61 -7.29 9.87 0.48
C LEU A 61 -5.82 10.30 0.46
N ASP A 62 -5.13 10.29 1.60
CA ASP A 62 -3.71 10.64 1.70
C ASP A 62 -2.86 9.73 0.83
N TYR A 63 -3.20 8.43 0.83
CA TYR A 63 -2.55 7.46 -0.04
C TYR A 63 -2.76 7.76 -1.53
N SER A 64 -3.98 8.15 -1.93
CA SER A 64 -4.26 8.53 -3.33
C SER A 64 -3.46 9.75 -3.77
N LEU A 65 -3.28 10.74 -2.88
CA LEU A 65 -2.46 11.92 -3.15
C LEU A 65 -0.99 11.54 -3.34
N MET A 66 -0.47 10.60 -2.55
CA MET A 66 0.90 10.10 -2.72
C MET A 66 1.12 9.36 -4.05
N ILE A 67 0.13 8.57 -4.50
CA ILE A 67 0.23 7.81 -5.76
C ILE A 67 0.37 8.75 -6.97
N ASN A 68 -0.33 9.88 -6.94
CA ASN A 68 -0.36 10.82 -8.05
C ASN A 68 0.70 11.95 -7.93
N ASN A 69 1.70 11.83 -7.06
CA ASN A 69 2.65 12.93 -6.77
C ASN A 69 1.96 14.26 -6.36
N GLY A 70 0.74 14.20 -5.82
CA GLY A 70 -0.06 15.39 -5.54
C GLY A 70 -0.79 16.01 -6.74
N GLU A 71 -0.78 15.37 -7.91
CA GLU A 71 -1.64 15.79 -9.02
C GLU A 71 -3.02 15.13 -8.92
N GLN A 72 -4.07 15.92 -8.68
CA GLN A 72 -5.42 15.49 -9.02
C GLN A 72 -5.48 15.42 -10.54
N ASP A 73 -5.89 14.28 -11.10
CA ASP A 73 -6.32 14.22 -12.50
C ASP A 73 -7.40 15.30 -12.68
N ASN A 74 -7.05 16.38 -13.40
CA ASN A 74 -7.98 17.45 -13.81
C ASN A 74 -8.95 16.93 -14.87
#